data_AF-A0A0C3EKX6-F1
#
_entry.id   AF-A0A0C3EKX6-F1
#
_cell.length_a   1.000
_cell.length_b   1.000
_cell.length_c   1.000
_cell.angle_alpha   90.00
_cell.angle_beta   90.00
_cell.angle_gamma   90.00
#
_symmetry.space_group_name_H-M   'P 1'
#
loop_
_entity.id
_entity.type
_entity.pdbx_description
1 polymer ?
#
loop_
_entity_poly.entity_id
_entity_poly.type
_entity_poly.pdbx_seq_one_letter_code
_entity_poly.pdbx_strand_id
1 'polypeptide(L)'
;MPKKANNLDKIHSSVNDNTVPSPSLVDSELANALHHIKLEKKRGDDYKRRNHNEHHKQLRSEAAVKNLKAKAAEQSAEVAKVETQLELVTHDRNALADNKAILEEKNTLLKKQKDALRKGKECAIAKAAIEKAKKVRLKEKGVISESLCDIIRELIKLRVPVEHVDGVLHAVAEGLGIAIEDHVSARSVLRIILEGGVAAKLQLTHMILNTDCE
;
A
#
# COMPACT_ATOMS: atom_id res chain seq x y z
N MET A 1 -73.12 -10.23 6.47
CA MET A 1 -73.80 -10.23 5.15
C MET A 1 -73.21 -11.39 4.34
N PRO A 2 -73.96 -12.37 3.80
CA PRO A 2 -75.33 -12.30 3.29
C PRO A 2 -76.39 -13.10 4.08
N LYS A 3 -77.64 -12.77 3.78
CA LYS A 3 -78.92 -13.37 4.19
C LYS A 3 -79.27 -14.60 3.34
N LYS A 4 -80.07 -15.53 3.89
CA LYS A 4 -81.09 -16.42 3.26
C LYS A 4 -81.67 -17.28 4.42
N ALA A 5 -82.85 -17.06 4.98
CA ALA A 5 -84.21 -17.05 4.44
C ALA A 5 -84.58 -18.35 3.70
N ASN A 6 -85.52 -19.11 4.28
CA ASN A 6 -86.66 -19.84 3.68
C ASN A 6 -86.92 -21.15 4.44
N ASN A 7 -87.97 -21.21 5.26
CA ASN A 7 -89.35 -21.50 4.85
C ASN A 7 -89.57 -23.00 4.62
N LEU A 8 -90.15 -23.68 5.60
CA LEU A 8 -90.86 -24.95 5.42
C LEU A 8 -92.12 -24.91 6.28
N ASP A 9 -93.08 -24.15 5.77
CA ASP A 9 -94.50 -24.36 6.00
C ASP A 9 -94.91 -25.81 5.68
N LYS A 10 -95.65 -26.39 6.63
CA LYS A 10 -97.02 -26.89 6.41
C LYS A 10 -97.26 -27.71 5.13
N ILE A 11 -97.31 -29.04 5.27
CA ILE A 11 -98.14 -29.90 4.44
C ILE A 11 -98.96 -30.81 5.35
N HIS A 12 -100.26 -30.51 5.44
CA HIS A 12 -101.31 -31.48 5.73
C HIS A 12 -101.51 -32.36 4.48
N SER A 13 -101.59 -33.68 4.65
CA SER A 13 -102.15 -34.63 3.68
C SER A 13 -102.45 -35.93 4.44
N SER A 14 -103.70 -36.09 4.88
CA SER A 14 -104.65 -37.06 4.30
C SER A 14 -104.12 -38.49 4.28
N VAL A 15 -104.20 -39.16 5.43
CA VAL A 15 -104.11 -40.62 5.53
C VAL A 15 -105.45 -41.18 5.06
N ASN A 16 -105.49 -41.66 3.82
CA ASN A 16 -106.48 -42.63 3.33
C ASN A 16 -105.88 -43.30 2.09
N ASP A 17 -105.61 -44.60 2.20
CA ASP A 17 -106.10 -45.64 1.27
C ASP A 17 -105.40 -46.98 1.56
N ASN A 18 -106.19 -47.89 2.14
CA ASN A 18 -105.89 -49.31 2.21
C ASN A 18 -105.90 -49.88 0.79
N THR A 19 -104.74 -49.90 0.14
CA THR A 19 -104.50 -50.73 -1.04
C THR A 19 -103.43 -51.73 -0.67
N VAL A 20 -103.83 -52.98 -0.42
CA VAL A 20 -102.91 -54.09 -0.20
C VAL A 20 -102.12 -54.29 -1.49
N PRO A 21 -100.79 -54.07 -1.51
CA PRO A 21 -100.01 -54.21 -2.73
C PRO A 21 -99.93 -55.69 -3.11
N SER A 22 -100.07 -55.96 -4.40
CA SER A 22 -99.84 -57.28 -4.97
C SER A 22 -98.39 -57.74 -4.70
N PRO A 23 -98.14 -59.01 -4.33
CA PRO A 23 -96.87 -59.47 -3.78
C PRO A 23 -95.63 -59.30 -4.68
N SER A 24 -95.78 -59.07 -5.99
CA SER A 24 -94.65 -58.96 -6.94
C SER A 24 -94.08 -57.55 -7.15
N LEU A 25 -94.77 -56.49 -6.70
CA LEU A 25 -94.29 -55.09 -6.80
C LEU A 25 -93.45 -54.67 -5.58
N VAL A 26 -93.76 -55.24 -4.41
CA VAL A 26 -93.11 -54.93 -3.12
C VAL A 26 -91.64 -55.33 -3.11
N ASP A 27 -91.30 -56.44 -3.76
CA ASP A 27 -89.91 -56.93 -3.86
C ASP A 27 -89.02 -56.03 -4.74
N SER A 28 -89.59 -55.39 -5.77
CA SER A 28 -88.87 -54.46 -6.65
C SER A 28 -88.59 -53.12 -5.97
N GLU A 29 -89.56 -52.58 -5.22
CA GLU A 29 -89.38 -51.34 -4.45
C GLU A 29 -88.38 -51.52 -3.32
N LEU A 30 -88.42 -52.66 -2.62
CA LEU A 30 -87.44 -52.99 -1.59
C LEU A 30 -86.02 -53.15 -2.17
N ALA A 31 -85.88 -53.77 -3.34
CA ALA A 31 -84.59 -53.86 -4.04
C ALA A 31 -84.03 -52.49 -4.45
N ASN A 32 -84.89 -51.59 -4.95
CA ASN A 32 -84.51 -50.22 -5.30
C ASN A 32 -84.10 -49.39 -4.06
N ALA A 33 -84.82 -49.54 -2.95
CA ALA A 33 -84.48 -48.90 -1.68
C ALA A 33 -83.13 -49.39 -1.14
N LEU A 34 -82.89 -50.71 -1.17
CA LEU A 34 -81.60 -51.29 -0.78
C LEU A 34 -80.45 -50.82 -1.69
N HIS A 35 -80.68 -50.74 -3.00
CA HIS A 35 -79.71 -50.19 -3.95
C HIS A 35 -79.41 -48.70 -3.66
N HIS A 36 -80.43 -47.90 -3.37
CA HIS A 36 -80.28 -46.49 -2.99
C HIS A 36 -79.48 -46.34 -1.68
N ILE A 37 -79.80 -47.12 -0.65
CA ILE A 37 -79.06 -47.15 0.62
C ILE A 37 -77.59 -47.51 0.37
N LYS A 38 -77.32 -48.48 -0.51
CA LYS A 38 -75.94 -48.86 -0.87
C LYS A 38 -75.20 -47.75 -1.60
N LEU A 39 -75.87 -47.04 -2.52
CA LEU A 39 -75.30 -45.91 -3.24
C LEU A 39 -74.97 -44.73 -2.30
N GLU A 40 -75.88 -44.41 -1.38
CA GLU A 40 -75.66 -43.34 -0.39
C GLU A 40 -74.53 -43.68 0.59
N LYS A 41 -74.42 -44.94 1.02
CA LYS A 41 -73.26 -45.41 1.79
C LYS A 41 -71.96 -45.18 1.01
N LYS A 42 -71.92 -45.57 -0.27
CA LYS A 42 -70.76 -45.36 -1.14
C LYS A 42 -70.42 -43.87 -1.30
N ARG A 43 -71.42 -43.00 -1.52
CA ARG A 43 -71.25 -41.54 -1.59
C ARG A 43 -70.70 -40.97 -0.28
N GLY A 44 -71.20 -41.44 0.86
CA GLY A 44 -70.71 -41.06 2.19
C GLY A 44 -69.25 -41.43 2.40
N ASP A 45 -68.85 -42.64 1.99
CA ASP A 45 -67.46 -43.09 2.07
C ASP A 45 -66.54 -42.30 1.12
N ASP A 46 -66.99 -42.03 -0.10
CA ASP A 46 -66.26 -41.19 -1.06
C ASP A 46 -66.11 -39.74 -0.57
N TYR A 47 -67.13 -39.20 0.10
CA TYR A 47 -67.06 -37.88 0.74
C TYR A 47 -66.04 -37.88 1.89
N LYS A 48 -66.07 -38.89 2.77
CA LYS A 48 -65.08 -39.03 3.85
C LYS A 48 -63.65 -39.13 3.32
N ARG A 49 -63.42 -39.93 2.26
CA ARG A 49 -62.11 -40.05 1.60
C ARG A 49 -61.64 -38.72 1.03
N ARG A 50 -62.52 -38.00 0.31
CA ARG A 50 -62.18 -36.68 -0.25
C ARG A 50 -61.84 -35.68 0.85
N ASN A 51 -62.67 -35.57 1.88
CA ASN A 51 -62.43 -34.67 3.00
C ASN A 51 -61.11 -35.00 3.74
N HIS A 52 -60.83 -36.28 3.95
CA HIS A 52 -59.56 -36.74 4.53
C HIS A 52 -58.36 -36.35 3.66
N ASN A 53 -58.45 -36.57 2.34
CA ASN A 53 -57.39 -36.20 1.39
C ASN A 53 -57.17 -34.68 1.34
N GLU A 54 -58.25 -33.90 1.37
CA GLU A 54 -58.20 -32.43 1.41
C GLU A 54 -57.57 -31.93 2.70
N HIS A 55 -57.95 -32.50 3.85
CA HIS A 55 -57.34 -32.18 5.13
C HIS A 55 -55.83 -32.48 5.13
N HIS A 56 -55.41 -33.65 4.62
CA HIS A 56 -53.98 -33.95 4.48
C HIS A 56 -53.27 -33.02 3.49
N LYS A 57 -53.93 -32.59 2.41
CA LYS A 57 -53.38 -31.61 1.48
C LYS A 57 -53.18 -30.25 2.17
N GLN A 58 -54.15 -29.82 2.98
CA GLN A 58 -54.05 -28.59 3.77
C GLN A 58 -52.89 -28.68 4.77
N LEU A 59 -52.80 -29.76 5.55
CA LEU A 59 -51.70 -29.97 6.50
C LEU A 59 -50.31 -29.94 5.82
N ARG A 60 -50.17 -30.55 4.64
CA ARG A 60 -48.92 -30.48 3.85
C ARG A 60 -48.61 -29.05 3.42
N SER A 61 -49.61 -28.29 2.97
CA SER A 61 -49.43 -26.90 2.56
C SER A 61 -49.08 -25.99 3.75
N GLU A 62 -49.69 -26.20 4.92
CA GLU A 62 -49.40 -25.46 6.14
C GLU A 62 -47.99 -25.75 6.65
N ALA A 63 -47.57 -27.02 6.61
CA ALA A 63 -46.21 -27.42 6.93
C ALA A 63 -45.20 -26.78 5.96
N ALA A 64 -45.51 -26.75 4.66
CA ALA A 64 -44.66 -26.09 3.66
C ALA A 64 -44.55 -24.58 3.93
N VAL A 65 -45.66 -23.90 4.24
CA VAL A 65 -45.67 -22.47 4.59
C VAL A 65 -44.86 -22.21 5.86
N LYS A 66 -45.00 -23.03 6.91
CA LYS A 66 -44.18 -22.92 8.12
C LYS A 66 -42.69 -23.07 7.82
N ASN A 67 -42.32 -24.05 7.02
CA ASN A 67 -40.92 -24.27 6.63
C ASN A 67 -40.37 -23.10 5.81
N LEU A 68 -41.16 -22.54 4.88
CA LEU A 68 -40.75 -21.36 4.11
C LEU A 68 -40.60 -20.12 5.00
N LYS A 69 -41.51 -19.92 5.97
CA LYS A 69 -41.40 -18.82 6.94
C LYS A 69 -40.15 -18.95 7.82
N ALA A 70 -39.83 -20.15 8.28
CA ALA A 70 -38.61 -20.40 9.06
C ALA A 70 -37.35 -20.09 8.24
N LYS A 71 -37.29 -20.55 6.99
CA LYS A 71 -36.18 -20.24 6.07
C LYS A 71 -36.05 -18.75 5.76
N ALA A 72 -37.16 -18.06 5.54
CA ALA A 72 -37.16 -16.62 5.31
C ALA A 72 -36.64 -15.85 6.54
N ALA A 73 -37.04 -16.28 7.75
CA ALA A 73 -36.54 -15.69 8.99
C ALA A 73 -35.03 -15.92 9.16
N GLU A 74 -34.54 -17.13 8.90
CA GLU A 74 -33.11 -17.46 8.94
C GLU A 74 -32.30 -16.61 7.96
N GLN A 75 -32.74 -16.53 6.70
CA GLN A 75 -32.10 -15.69 5.69
C GLN A 75 -32.13 -14.21 6.07
N SER A 76 -33.23 -13.71 6.64
CA SER A 76 -33.31 -12.31 7.10
C SER A 76 -32.31 -12.02 8.24
N ALA A 77 -32.08 -13.00 9.13
CA ALA A 77 -31.10 -12.86 10.21
C ALA A 77 -29.66 -12.92 9.68
N GLU A 78 -29.40 -13.68 8.63
CA GLU A 78 -28.09 -13.72 7.96
C GLU A 78 -27.80 -12.41 7.21
N VAL A 79 -28.79 -11.85 6.49
CA VAL A 79 -28.66 -10.55 5.82
C VAL A 79 -28.31 -9.46 6.83
N ALA A 80 -28.99 -9.40 7.98
CA ALA A 80 -28.68 -8.43 9.03
C ALA A 80 -27.24 -8.57 9.58
N LYS A 81 -26.73 -9.81 9.69
CA LYS A 81 -25.33 -10.03 10.09
C LYS A 81 -24.35 -9.54 9.03
N VAL A 82 -24.62 -9.79 7.76
CA VAL A 82 -23.75 -9.35 6.66
C VAL A 82 -23.77 -7.82 6.54
N GLU A 83 -24.91 -7.17 6.74
CA GLU A 83 -25.03 -5.71 6.74
C GLU A 83 -24.17 -5.08 7.84
N THR A 84 -24.27 -5.57 9.08
CA THR A 84 -23.43 -5.07 10.18
C THR A 84 -21.93 -5.29 9.96
N GLN A 85 -21.54 -6.42 9.36
CA GLN A 85 -20.15 -6.66 8.98
C GLN A 85 -19.68 -5.73 7.87
N LEU A 86 -20.54 -5.44 6.89
CA LEU A 86 -20.22 -4.53 5.80
C LEU A 86 -20.01 -3.11 6.32
N GLU A 87 -20.86 -2.64 7.23
CA GLU A 87 -20.68 -1.34 7.90
C GLU A 87 -19.33 -1.25 8.61
N LEU A 88 -18.97 -2.26 9.39
CA LEU A 88 -17.67 -2.33 10.07
C LEU A 88 -16.49 -2.25 9.08
N VAL A 89 -16.54 -3.06 8.02
CA VAL A 89 -15.48 -3.08 6.99
C VAL A 89 -15.39 -1.73 6.26
N THR A 90 -16.53 -1.07 5.99
CA THR A 90 -16.53 0.25 5.35
C THR A 90 -15.91 1.32 6.24
N HIS A 91 -16.16 1.27 7.54
CA HIS A 91 -15.55 2.17 8.52
C HIS A 91 -14.03 1.97 8.57
N ASP A 92 -13.57 0.74 8.71
CA ASP A 92 -12.14 0.41 8.76
C ASP A 92 -11.41 0.80 7.47
N ARG A 93 -12.04 0.57 6.31
CA ARG A 93 -11.49 0.98 5.01
C ARG A 93 -11.29 2.49 4.92
N ASN A 94 -12.24 3.28 5.43
CA ASN A 94 -12.14 4.73 5.43
C ASN A 94 -11.04 5.21 6.39
N ALA A 95 -10.96 4.65 7.60
CA ALA A 95 -9.90 4.95 8.55
C ALA A 95 -8.49 4.61 8.00
N LEU A 96 -8.36 3.49 7.28
CA LEU A 96 -7.12 3.13 6.59
C LEU A 96 -6.76 4.09 5.45
N ALA A 97 -7.76 4.59 4.71
CA ALA A 97 -7.54 5.57 3.65
C ALA A 97 -7.01 6.90 4.22
N ASP A 98 -7.57 7.37 5.34
CA ASP A 98 -7.11 8.58 6.02
C ASP A 98 -5.68 8.43 6.54
N ASN A 99 -5.37 7.30 7.18
CA ASN A 99 -4.02 7.00 7.67
C ASN A 99 -3.00 6.93 6.52
N LYS A 100 -3.39 6.35 5.38
CA LYS A 100 -2.55 6.31 4.19
C LYS A 100 -2.24 7.72 3.68
N ALA A 101 -3.25 8.60 3.59
CA ALA A 101 -3.05 9.98 3.16
C ALA A 101 -2.06 10.74 4.08
N ILE A 102 -2.21 10.59 5.40
CA ILE A 102 -1.32 11.20 6.39
C ILE A 102 0.12 10.69 6.24
N LEU A 103 0.31 9.38 6.01
CA LEU A 103 1.62 8.78 5.82
C LEU A 103 2.29 9.22 4.51
N GLU A 104 1.52 9.37 3.43
CA GLU A 104 2.01 9.89 2.15
C GLU A 104 2.50 11.33 2.31
N GLU A 105 1.74 12.20 2.98
CA GLU A 105 2.14 13.58 3.25
C GLU A 105 3.47 13.64 4.03
N LYS A 106 3.58 12.90 5.13
CA LYS A 106 4.81 12.81 5.94
C LYS A 106 6.00 12.31 5.11
N ASN A 107 5.79 11.32 4.26
CA ASN A 107 6.84 10.80 3.38
C ASN A 107 7.32 11.84 2.36
N THR A 108 6.43 12.66 1.80
CA THR A 108 6.85 13.74 0.91
C THR A 108 7.70 14.79 1.64
N LEU A 109 7.35 15.14 2.87
CA LEU A 109 8.09 16.08 3.70
C LEU A 109 9.50 15.56 4.03
N LEU A 110 9.60 14.30 4.46
CA LEU A 110 10.88 13.66 4.77
C LEU A 110 11.79 13.57 3.55
N LYS A 111 11.23 13.27 2.35
CA LYS A 111 11.99 13.29 1.10
C LYS A 111 12.58 14.69 0.83
N LYS A 112 11.77 15.74 0.93
CA LYS A 112 12.22 17.14 0.76
C LYS A 112 13.33 17.50 1.76
N GLN A 113 13.18 17.13 3.03
CA GLN A 113 14.20 17.39 4.06
C GLN A 113 15.51 16.66 3.77
N LYS A 114 15.43 15.38 3.37
CA LYS A 114 16.61 14.60 2.99
C LYS A 114 17.36 15.23 1.81
N ASP A 115 16.64 15.67 0.79
CA ASP A 115 17.24 16.31 -0.38
C ASP A 115 17.89 17.65 -0.04
N ALA A 116 17.26 18.45 0.83
CA ALA A 116 17.83 19.71 1.32
C ALA A 116 19.13 19.46 2.11
N LEU A 117 19.14 18.46 3.00
CA LEU A 117 20.34 18.08 3.74
C LEU A 117 21.45 17.55 2.82
N ARG A 118 21.10 16.78 1.78
CA ARG A 118 22.06 16.27 0.81
C ARG A 118 22.73 17.43 0.05
N LYS A 119 21.93 18.36 -0.48
CA LYS A 119 22.44 19.57 -1.14
C LYS A 119 23.30 20.42 -0.20
N GLY A 120 22.89 20.59 1.05
CA GLY A 120 23.66 21.31 2.06
C GLY A 120 25.03 20.66 2.31
N LYS A 121 25.08 19.33 2.43
CA LYS A 121 26.33 18.57 2.58
C LYS A 121 27.22 18.68 1.35
N GLU A 122 26.67 18.52 0.15
CA GLU A 122 27.41 18.64 -1.11
C GLU A 122 28.04 20.04 -1.23
N CYS A 123 27.28 21.11 -0.97
CA CYS A 123 27.80 22.48 -0.95
C CYS A 123 28.88 22.68 0.13
N ALA A 124 28.70 22.11 1.33
CA ALA A 124 29.70 22.20 2.39
C ALA A 124 31.00 21.46 2.04
N ILE A 125 30.90 20.28 1.43
CA ILE A 125 32.06 19.51 0.94
C ILE A 125 32.76 20.28 -0.19
N ALA A 126 32.00 20.83 -1.14
CA ALA A 126 32.56 21.63 -2.23
C ALA A 126 33.28 22.87 -1.70
N LYS A 127 32.68 23.60 -0.75
CA LYS A 127 33.33 24.74 -0.09
C LYS A 127 34.59 24.31 0.66
N ALA A 128 34.54 23.22 1.43
CA ALA A 128 35.70 22.70 2.13
C ALA A 128 36.82 22.24 1.18
N ALA A 129 36.47 21.68 0.01
CA ALA A 129 37.43 21.30 -1.02
C ALA A 129 38.08 22.52 -1.67
N ILE A 130 37.30 23.57 -1.98
CA ILE A 130 37.80 24.83 -2.51
C ILE A 130 38.75 25.50 -1.50
N GLU A 131 38.37 25.57 -0.23
CA GLU A 131 39.22 26.15 0.82
C GLU A 131 40.50 25.33 1.05
N LYS A 132 40.45 24.00 0.90
CA LYS A 132 41.66 23.17 0.91
C LYS A 132 42.54 23.40 -0.33
N ALA A 133 41.95 23.60 -1.51
CA ALA A 133 42.70 23.86 -2.74
C ALA A 133 43.41 25.23 -2.72
N LYS A 134 42.86 26.22 -1.99
CA LYS A 134 43.50 27.53 -1.78
C LYS A 134 44.71 27.49 -0.84
N LYS A 135 44.92 26.37 -0.14
CA LYS A 135 46.05 26.19 0.77
C LYS A 135 47.12 25.36 0.10
N VAL A 136 48.28 25.96 -0.12
CA VAL A 136 49.44 25.29 -0.71
C VAL A 136 50.52 25.13 0.36
N ARG A 137 51.06 23.92 0.46
CA ARG A 137 52.22 23.63 1.30
C ARG A 137 53.48 23.79 0.47
N LEU A 138 54.45 24.52 1.00
CA LEU A 138 55.76 24.65 0.36
C LEU A 138 56.60 23.39 0.54
N LYS A 139 56.26 22.57 1.55
CA LYS A 139 57.00 21.35 1.88
C LYS A 139 56.10 20.13 1.80
N GLU A 140 56.55 19.12 1.09
CA GLU A 140 55.95 17.79 1.11
C GLU A 140 56.77 16.89 2.04
N LYS A 141 56.16 16.48 3.17
CA LYS A 141 56.82 15.67 4.21
C LYS A 141 58.14 16.27 4.72
N GLY A 142 58.20 17.60 4.80
CA GLY A 142 59.39 18.35 5.24
C GLY A 142 60.46 18.57 4.17
N VAL A 143 60.26 18.05 2.96
CA VAL A 143 61.13 18.26 1.80
C VAL A 143 60.60 19.42 0.97
N ILE A 144 61.48 20.34 0.56
CA ILE A 144 61.15 21.47 -0.32
C ILE A 144 61.04 20.93 -1.75
N SER A 145 59.97 21.25 -2.46
CA SER A 145 59.77 20.77 -3.83
C SER A 145 60.82 21.36 -4.79
N GLU A 146 61.23 20.59 -5.81
CA GLU A 146 62.25 21.05 -6.77
C GLU A 146 61.81 22.31 -7.52
N SER A 147 60.52 22.40 -7.87
CA SER A 147 59.94 23.61 -8.49
C SER A 147 60.12 24.86 -7.61
N LEU A 148 60.01 24.69 -6.29
CA LEU A 148 60.23 25.79 -5.35
C LEU A 148 61.71 26.13 -5.22
N CYS A 149 62.60 25.12 -5.25
CA CYS A 149 64.05 25.34 -5.32
C CYS A 149 64.44 26.19 -6.54
N ASP A 150 63.84 25.94 -7.70
CA ASP A 150 64.09 26.72 -8.92
C ASP A 150 63.59 28.16 -8.81
N ILE A 151 62.39 28.38 -8.28
CA ILE A 151 61.86 29.72 -8.00
C ILE A 151 62.80 30.48 -7.04
N ILE A 152 63.26 29.82 -5.98
CA ILE A 152 64.21 30.40 -5.02
C ILE A 152 65.50 30.80 -5.73
N ARG A 153 66.09 29.92 -6.56
CA ARG A 153 67.30 30.26 -7.34
C ARG A 153 67.06 31.45 -8.26
N GLU A 154 65.90 31.54 -8.89
CA GLU A 154 65.55 32.66 -9.77
C GLU A 154 65.39 33.98 -9.00
N LEU A 155 64.77 33.96 -7.81
CA LEU A 155 64.69 35.13 -6.93
C LEU A 155 66.08 35.63 -6.51
N ILE A 156 67.01 34.72 -6.24
CA ILE A 156 68.40 35.08 -5.91
C ILE A 156 69.11 35.71 -7.12
N LYS A 157 68.88 35.20 -8.35
CA LYS A 157 69.39 35.83 -9.58
C LYS A 157 68.86 37.26 -9.75
N LEU A 158 67.61 37.50 -9.35
CA LEU A 158 66.98 38.83 -9.30
C LEU A 158 67.46 39.71 -8.12
N ARG A 159 68.49 39.26 -7.40
CA ARG A 159 69.12 39.96 -6.25
C ARG A 159 68.20 40.18 -5.05
N VAL A 160 67.22 39.31 -4.86
CA VAL A 160 66.46 39.29 -3.60
C VAL A 160 67.38 38.76 -2.49
N PRO A 161 67.58 39.50 -1.38
CA PRO A 161 68.38 39.03 -0.26
C PRO A 161 67.75 37.78 0.39
N VAL A 162 68.58 36.86 0.85
CA VAL A 162 68.19 35.53 1.36
C VAL A 162 67.14 35.62 2.47
N GLU A 163 67.25 36.63 3.32
CA GLU A 163 66.37 36.87 4.46
C GLU A 163 64.95 37.25 4.04
N HIS A 164 64.78 37.76 2.82
CA HIS A 164 63.50 38.27 2.31
C HIS A 164 62.81 37.31 1.33
N VAL A 165 63.47 36.21 0.94
CA VAL A 165 62.91 35.24 -0.02
C VAL A 165 61.58 34.66 0.46
N ASP A 166 61.47 34.31 1.75
CA ASP A 166 60.23 33.81 2.35
C ASP A 166 59.09 34.85 2.25
N GLY A 167 59.39 36.10 2.62
CA GLY A 167 58.43 37.20 2.54
C GLY A 167 57.94 37.47 1.11
N VAL A 168 58.83 37.41 0.11
CA VAL A 168 58.45 37.55 -1.31
C VAL A 168 57.55 36.40 -1.75
N LEU A 169 57.86 35.15 -1.37
CA LEU A 169 57.01 34.00 -1.70
C LEU A 169 55.60 34.15 -1.09
N HIS A 170 55.51 34.56 0.17
CA HIS A 170 54.23 34.82 0.82
C HIS A 170 53.47 35.98 0.17
N ALA A 171 54.13 37.09 -0.16
CA ALA A 171 53.49 38.24 -0.80
C ALA A 171 52.97 37.91 -2.22
N VAL A 172 53.74 37.15 -3.00
CA VAL A 172 53.30 36.69 -4.34
C VAL A 172 52.13 35.74 -4.23
N ALA A 173 52.17 34.78 -3.30
CA ALA A 173 51.07 33.84 -3.09
C ALA A 173 49.81 34.54 -2.60
N GLU A 174 49.93 35.50 -1.68
CA GLU A 174 48.82 36.33 -1.21
C GLU A 174 48.20 37.15 -2.36
N GLY A 175 49.03 37.74 -3.23
CA GLY A 175 48.58 38.43 -4.43
C GLY A 175 47.83 37.54 -5.42
N LEU A 176 48.11 36.23 -5.41
CA LEU A 176 47.40 35.21 -6.20
C LEU A 176 46.20 34.59 -5.45
N GLY A 177 45.92 35.02 -4.21
CA GLY A 177 44.86 34.48 -3.37
C GLY A 177 45.12 33.07 -2.83
N ILE A 178 46.39 32.65 -2.78
CA ILE A 178 46.84 31.36 -2.25
C ILE A 178 47.39 31.58 -0.84
N ALA A 179 46.88 30.82 0.13
CA ALA A 179 47.41 30.82 1.48
C ALA A 179 48.52 29.78 1.62
N ILE A 180 49.72 30.22 1.99
CA ILE A 180 50.84 29.34 2.30
C ILE A 180 50.85 29.05 3.81
N GLU A 181 50.90 27.77 4.20
CA GLU A 181 50.97 27.35 5.61
C GLU A 181 52.41 27.23 6.15
N ASP A 182 53.40 27.06 5.27
CA ASP A 182 54.79 26.75 5.64
C ASP A 182 55.72 27.95 5.44
N HIS A 183 56.80 28.01 6.24
CA HIS A 183 57.89 28.97 6.06
C HIS A 183 59.18 28.31 5.60
N VAL A 184 59.96 29.01 4.78
CA VAL A 184 61.31 28.61 4.36
C VAL A 184 62.33 29.42 5.14
N SER A 185 63.15 28.75 5.96
CA SER A 185 64.19 29.44 6.71
C SER A 185 65.34 29.87 5.80
N ALA A 186 65.99 30.98 6.15
CA ALA A 186 67.18 31.46 5.43
C ALA A 186 68.28 30.39 5.31
N ARG A 187 68.43 29.52 6.32
CA ARG A 187 69.35 28.37 6.28
C ARG A 187 69.00 27.38 5.17
N SER A 188 67.72 27.09 4.96
CA SER A 188 67.28 26.21 3.88
C SER A 188 67.52 26.85 2.51
N VAL A 189 67.24 28.15 2.37
CA VAL A 189 67.53 28.90 1.14
C VAL A 189 69.03 28.83 0.80
N LEU A 190 69.91 29.09 1.78
CA LEU A 190 71.37 28.97 1.61
C LEU A 190 71.79 27.57 1.15
N ARG A 191 71.22 26.52 1.75
CA ARG A 191 71.50 25.14 1.34
C ARG A 191 71.08 24.88 -0.11
N ILE A 192 69.90 25.32 -0.53
CA ILE A 192 69.41 25.15 -1.91
C ILE A 192 70.35 25.82 -2.92
N ILE A 193 70.86 27.01 -2.60
CA ILE A 193 71.81 27.73 -3.45
C ILE A 193 73.13 26.95 -3.56
N LEU A 194 73.68 26.51 -2.43
CA LEU A 194 74.94 25.75 -2.40
C LEU A 194 74.80 24.42 -3.13
N GLU A 195 73.74 23.66 -2.85
CA GLU A 195 73.46 22.38 -3.48
C GLU A 195 73.24 22.53 -5.00
N GLY A 196 72.51 23.56 -5.43
CA GLY A 196 72.35 23.87 -6.86
C GLY A 196 73.66 24.24 -7.56
N GLY A 197 74.54 25.00 -6.90
CA GLY A 197 75.86 25.34 -7.43
C GLY A 197 76.79 24.13 -7.53
N VAL A 198 76.73 23.21 -6.57
CA VAL A 198 77.49 21.94 -6.61
C VAL A 198 76.98 21.05 -7.74
N ALA A 199 75.66 20.93 -7.91
CA ALA A 199 75.07 20.16 -8.99
C ALA A 199 75.48 20.69 -10.37
N ALA A 200 75.48 22.01 -10.57
CA ALA A 200 75.92 22.64 -11.82
C ALA A 200 77.39 22.34 -12.13
N LYS A 201 78.29 22.39 -11.12
CA LYS A 201 79.70 22.00 -11.30
C LYS A 201 79.85 20.54 -11.69
N LEU A 202 79.09 19.65 -11.04
CA LEU A 202 79.14 18.22 -11.29
C LEU A 202 78.64 17.86 -12.70
N GLN A 203 77.59 18.54 -13.17
CA GLN A 203 77.07 18.42 -14.53
C GLN A 203 78.10 18.88 -15.56
N LEU A 204 78.80 20.00 -15.30
CA LEU A 204 79.84 20.50 -16.19
C LEU A 204 81.01 19.50 -16.30
N THR A 205 81.47 18.93 -15.17
CA THR A 205 82.52 17.90 -15.18
C THR A 205 82.10 16.64 -15.92
N HIS A 206 80.84 16.21 -15.78
CA HIS A 206 80.32 15.04 -16.50
C HIS A 206 80.23 15.28 -18.01
N MET A 207 79.84 16.50 -18.43
CA MET A 207 79.84 16.87 -19.84
C MET A 207 81.25 16.83 -20.43
N ILE A 208 82.24 17.41 -19.75
CA ILE A 208 83.64 17.43 -20.21
C ILE A 208 84.20 16.01 -20.33
N LEU A 209 83.99 15.15 -19.31
CA LEU A 209 84.52 13.79 -19.31
C LEU A 209 83.89 12.89 -20.39
N ASN A 210 82.63 13.12 -20.74
CA ASN A 210 81.93 12.32 -21.76
C ASN A 210 82.16 12.82 -23.18
N THR A 211 82.55 14.09 -23.38
CA THR A 211 82.91 14.61 -24.71
C THR A 211 84.27 14.14 -25.20
N ASP A 212 85.12 13.59 -24.32
CA ASP A 212 86.45 13.06 -24.67
C ASP A 212 86.42 11.58 -25.12
N CYS A 213 85.24 10.96 -25.25
CA CYS A 213 85.05 9.55 -25.61
C CYS A 213 84.36 9.31 -26.97
N GLU A 214 84.16 10.33 -27.80
CA GLU A 214 83.76 10.22 -29.22
C GLU A 214 84.91 10.64 -30.15
#